data_AF-A0A7V2UZK3-F1
#
_entry.id   AF-A0A7V2UZK3-F1
#
_cell.length_a   1.000
_cell.length_b   1.000
_cell.length_c   1.000
_cell.angle_alpha   90.00
_cell.angle_beta   90.00
_cell.angle_gamma   90.00
#
_symmetry.space_group_name_H-M   'P 1'
#
loop_
_entity.id
_entity.type
_entity.pdbx_description
1 polymer ?
#
loop_
_entity_poly.entity_id
_entity_poly.type
_entity_poly.pdbx_seq_one_letter_code
_entity_poly.pdbx_strand_id
1 'polypeptide(L)'
;MRPDGGYVLEIRGVAADGTLEASYLNPRPIHVARARATRDGTRTRVFIELDDTGYPGCTYDLLHDTGKDILAGTYFQAAMRQRFDVYFERQR
;
A
#
# COMPACT_ATOMS: atom_id res chain seq x y z
N MET A 1 14.77 5.50 -1.39
CA MET A 1 13.67 4.52 -1.24
C MET A 1 14.04 3.56 -0.13
N ARG A 2 13.18 3.37 0.87
CA ARG A 2 13.43 2.40 1.94
C ARG A 2 12.60 1.13 1.70
N PRO A 3 13.12 -0.07 2.00
CA PRO A 3 12.23 -1.22 2.21
C PRO A 3 11.30 -0.87 3.36
N ASP A 4 10.03 -1.27 3.31
CA ASP A 4 9.04 -0.86 4.32
C ASP A 4 9.24 -1.57 5.68
N GLY A 5 10.48 -1.89 6.07
CA GLY A 5 10.84 -2.24 7.45
C GLY A 5 10.37 -3.61 7.94
N GLY A 6 9.98 -4.51 7.03
CA GLY A 6 9.41 -5.81 7.37
C GLY A 6 7.88 -5.80 7.48
N TYR A 7 7.23 -4.71 7.08
CA TYR A 7 5.78 -4.62 6.99
C TYR A 7 5.26 -5.39 5.77
N VAL A 8 4.05 -5.92 5.90
CA VAL A 8 3.44 -6.75 4.85
C VAL A 8 2.16 -6.07 4.37
N LEU A 9 2.11 -5.81 3.07
CA LEU A 9 0.88 -5.50 2.35
C LEU A 9 0.44 -6.75 1.59
N GLU A 10 -0.53 -7.47 2.14
CA GLU A 10 -1.14 -8.61 1.49
C GLU A 10 -2.27 -8.13 0.57
N ILE A 11 -2.28 -8.58 -0.68
CA ILE A 11 -3.36 -8.33 -1.65
C ILE A 11 -3.83 -9.70 -2.16
N ARG A 12 -5.08 -10.06 -1.86
CA ARG A 12 -5.65 -11.38 -2.20
C ARG A 12 -6.44 -11.37 -3.50
N GLY A 13 -7.00 -10.22 -3.85
CA GLY A 13 -7.82 -10.08 -5.04
C GLY A 13 -8.14 -8.64 -5.39
N VAL A 14 -8.57 -8.46 -6.63
CA VAL A 14 -9.08 -7.19 -7.17
C VAL A 14 -10.48 -7.45 -7.70
N ALA A 15 -11.47 -6.76 -7.16
CA ALA A 15 -12.84 -6.79 -7.66
C ALA A 15 -12.94 -6.02 -8.99
N ALA A 16 -14.01 -6.27 -9.75
CA ALA A 16 -14.23 -5.64 -11.06
C ALA A 16 -14.34 -4.10 -10.99
N ASP A 17 -14.75 -3.55 -9.85
CA ASP A 17 -14.83 -2.11 -9.60
C ASP A 17 -13.51 -1.50 -9.08
N GLY A 18 -12.44 -2.30 -9.03
CA GLY A 18 -11.13 -1.90 -8.52
C GLY A 18 -11.01 -1.93 -6.99
N THR A 19 -12.00 -2.39 -6.24
CA THR A 19 -11.81 -2.64 -4.79
C THR A 19 -10.80 -3.76 -4.57
N LEU A 20 -9.87 -3.56 -3.64
CA LEU A 20 -8.87 -4.57 -3.26
C LEU A 20 -9.30 -5.30 -1.99
N GLU A 21 -9.13 -6.62 -1.98
CA GLU A 21 -9.04 -7.38 -0.74
C GLU A 21 -7.60 -7.29 -0.25
N ALA A 22 -7.35 -6.40 0.71
CA ALA A 22 -6.01 -6.12 1.22
C ALA A 22 -5.94 -6.17 2.75
N SER A 23 -4.77 -6.56 3.26
CA SER A 23 -4.42 -6.51 4.68
C SER A 23 -3.04 -5.89 4.86
N TYR A 24 -2.86 -5.10 5.92
CA TYR A 24 -1.58 -4.47 6.23
C TYR A 24 -1.11 -4.87 7.64
N LEU A 25 0.15 -5.28 7.76
CA LEU A 25 0.74 -5.77 9.00
C LEU A 25 2.02 -5.01 9.37
N ASN A 26 2.07 -4.53 10.61
CA ASN A 26 3.26 -3.93 11.22
C ASN A 26 3.30 -4.17 12.74
N PRO A 27 3.97 -5.23 13.22
CA PRO A 27 3.89 -6.60 12.73
C PRO A 27 2.50 -7.23 12.97
N ARG A 28 1.63 -6.58 13.75
CA ARG A 28 0.21 -6.97 13.91
C ARG A 28 -0.64 -6.33 12.80
N PRO A 29 -1.83 -6.88 12.50
CA PRO A 29 -2.76 -6.25 11.58
C PRO A 29 -3.11 -4.83 12.01
N ILE A 30 -3.17 -3.92 11.05
CA ILE A 30 -3.70 -2.57 11.19
C ILE A 30 -4.90 -2.47 10.26
N HIS A 31 -5.99 -1.90 10.74
CA HIS A 31 -7.21 -1.79 9.95
C HIS A 31 -6.99 -0.98 8.66
N VAL A 32 -7.38 -1.59 7.54
CA VAL A 32 -7.41 -0.97 6.21
C VAL A 32 -8.81 -0.42 5.98
N ALA A 33 -8.95 0.91 6.01
CA ALA A 33 -10.22 1.58 5.78
C ALA A 33 -10.62 1.59 4.30
N ARG A 34 -9.63 1.67 3.40
CA ARG A 34 -9.87 1.68 1.96
C ARG A 34 -8.69 1.08 1.21
N ALA A 35 -9.00 0.24 0.23
CA ALA A 35 -8.00 -0.30 -0.68
C ALA A 35 -8.55 -0.32 -2.10
N ARG A 36 -7.83 0.30 -3.04
CA ARG A 36 -8.26 0.46 -4.44
C ARG A 36 -7.11 0.21 -5.40
N ALA A 37 -7.41 -0.45 -6.52
CA ALA A 37 -6.56 -0.52 -7.69
C ALA A 37 -7.17 0.30 -8.82
N THR A 38 -6.34 1.12 -9.46
CA THR A 38 -6.70 1.87 -10.67
C THR A 38 -5.63 1.68 -11.74
N ARG A 39 -5.93 2.08 -12.97
CA ARG A 39 -4.95 2.11 -14.06
C ARG A 39 -4.29 3.47 -14.11
N ASP A 40 -2.97 3.48 -14.25
CA ASP A 40 -2.15 4.66 -14.51
C ASP A 40 -1.33 4.39 -15.77
N GLY A 41 -1.89 4.82 -16.91
CA GLY A 41 -1.41 4.40 -18.23
C GLY A 41 -1.43 2.88 -18.38
N THR A 42 -0.26 2.28 -18.57
CA THR A 42 -0.09 0.83 -18.68
C THR A 42 0.13 0.14 -17.33
N ARG A 43 0.33 0.90 -16.25
CA ARG A 43 0.64 0.39 -14.91
C ARG A 43 -0.62 0.29 -14.05
N THR A 44 -0.52 -0.51 -13.00
CA THR A 44 -1.55 -0.59 -11.95
C THR A 44 -1.10 0.26 -10.77
N ARG A 45 -1.96 1.18 -10.34
CA ARG A 45 -1.79 1.97 -9.13
C ARG A 45 -2.57 1.32 -8.00
N VAL A 46 -1.96 1.20 -6.84
CA VAL A 46 -2.54 0.66 -5.60
C VAL A 46 -2.59 1.80 -4.58
N PHE A 47 -3.78 2.07 -4.08
CA PHE A 47 -4.02 3.03 -3.01
C PHE A 47 -4.53 2.29 -1.77
N ILE A 48 -3.91 2.51 -0.62
CA ILE A 48 -4.32 1.97 0.68
C ILE A 48 -4.48 3.14 1.66
N GLU A 49 -5.53 3.10 2.47
CA GLU A 49 -5.75 4.00 3.60
C GLU A 49 -5.92 3.17 4.86
N LEU A 50 -5.19 3.56 5.89
CA LEU A 50 -5.21 2.94 7.20
C LEU A 50 -6.07 3.76 8.15
N ASP A 51 -6.78 3.07 9.04
CA ASP A 51 -7.56 3.71 10.10
C ASP A 51 -7.56 2.86 11.37
N ASP A 52 -6.45 2.95 12.10
CA ASP A 52 -6.27 2.29 13.39
C ASP A 52 -5.44 3.19 14.31
N THR A 53 -5.27 2.79 15.56
CA THR A 53 -4.52 3.53 16.57
C THR A 53 -3.10 3.88 16.07
N GLY A 54 -2.83 5.18 15.89
CA GLY A 54 -1.56 5.70 15.39
C GLY A 54 -1.45 5.83 13.87
N TYR A 55 -2.43 5.33 13.12
CA TYR A 55 -2.51 5.36 11.67
C TYR A 55 -3.74 6.07 11.04
N PRO A 56 -4.62 6.82 11.74
CA PRO A 56 -5.78 7.40 11.06
C PRO A 56 -5.38 8.33 9.91
N GLY A 57 -5.86 8.02 8.70
CA GLY A 57 -5.58 8.78 7.48
C GLY A 57 -4.16 8.60 6.93
N CYS A 58 -3.37 7.66 7.45
CA CYS A 58 -2.11 7.27 6.82
C CYS A 58 -2.41 6.53 5.51
N THR A 59 -1.67 6.85 4.45
CA THR A 59 -1.94 6.30 3.12
C THR A 59 -0.69 5.76 2.43
N TYR A 60 -0.91 4.75 1.59
CA TYR A 60 0.04 4.30 0.59
C TYR A 60 -0.51 4.62 -0.79
N ASP A 61 0.36 5.15 -1.64
CA ASP A 61 0.08 5.44 -3.03
C ASP A 61 1.22 4.87 -3.88
N LEU A 62 0.96 3.72 -4.49
CA LEU A 62 1.96 2.82 -5.04
C LEU A 62 1.68 2.52 -6.51
N LEU A 63 2.73 2.34 -7.30
CA LEU A 63 2.66 1.79 -8.65
C LEU A 63 3.30 0.41 -8.68
N HIS A 64 2.64 -0.53 -9.36
CA HIS A 64 3.17 -1.85 -9.62
C HIS A 64 4.18 -1.77 -10.78
N ASP A 65 5.45 -2.06 -10.48
CA ASP A 65 6.50 -2.25 -11.47
C ASP A 65 6.63 -3.75 -11.76
N THR A 66 6.04 -4.19 -12.86
CA THR A 66 6.07 -5.59 -13.29
C THR A 66 7.46 -6.08 -13.70
N GLY A 67 8.38 -5.17 -14.05
CA GLY A 67 9.75 -5.53 -14.41
C GLY A 67 10.61 -5.90 -13.20
N LYS A 68 10.26 -5.35 -12.03
CA LYS A 68 10.93 -5.61 -10.75
C LYS A 68 10.11 -6.45 -9.77
N ASP A 69 8.83 -6.66 -10.08
CA ASP A 69 7.85 -7.32 -9.21
C ASP A 69 7.73 -6.67 -7.82
N ILE A 70 7.62 -5.33 -7.83
CA ILE A 70 7.48 -4.50 -6.63
C ILE A 70 6.27 -3.57 -6.72
N LEU A 71 5.74 -3.18 -5.56
CA LEU A 71 4.89 -2.00 -5.40
C LEU A 71 5.74 -0.86 -4.85
N ALA A 72 5.81 0.25 -5.58
CA ALA A 72 6.72 1.35 -5.30
C ALA A 72 5.99 2.70 -5.30
N GLY A 73 6.23 3.54 -4.32
CA GLY A 73 5.62 4.87 -4.28
C GLY A 73 5.77 5.56 -2.94
N THR A 74 4.72 6.25 -2.50
CA THR A 74 4.76 7.11 -1.32
C THR A 74 3.92 6.55 -0.18
N TYR A 75 4.49 6.53 1.02
CA TYR A 75 3.76 6.45 2.28
C TYR A 75 3.57 7.85 2.87
N PHE A 76 2.33 8.25 3.13
CA PHE A 76 2.01 9.47 3.84
C PHE A 76 1.67 9.16 5.30
N GLN A 77 2.47 9.69 6.22
CA GLN A 77 2.22 9.60 7.65
C GLN A 77 1.40 10.81 8.11
N ALA A 78 0.12 10.60 8.39
CA ALA A 78 -0.83 11.67 8.70
C ALA A 78 -0.45 12.49 9.94
N ALA A 79 -0.09 11.83 11.04
CA ALA A 79 0.24 12.49 12.31
C ALA A 79 1.41 13.48 12.21
N MET A 80 2.42 13.16 11.39
CA MET A 80 3.60 14.02 11.18
C MET A 80 3.49 14.87 9.92
N ARG A 81 2.47 14.64 9.07
CA ARG A 81 2.28 15.26 7.75
C ARG A 81 3.51 15.11 6.85
N GLN A 82 4.16 13.95 6.93
CA GLN A 82 5.37 13.64 6.18
C GLN A 82 5.12 12.57 5.12
N ARG A 83 5.96 12.57 4.08
CA ARG A 83 5.94 11.59 3.00
C ARG A 83 7.27 10.86 2.94
N PHE A 84 7.21 9.57 2.64
CA PHE A 84 8.37 8.70 2.53
C PHE A 84 8.28 7.87 1.26
N ASP A 85 9.38 7.77 0.51
CA ASP A 85 9.47 6.86 -0.63
C ASP A 85 9.71 5.43 -0.13
N VAL A 86 8.76 4.55 -0.41
CA VAL A 86 8.71 3.16 0.08
C VAL A 86 8.49 2.19 -1.07
N TYR A 87 8.91 0.94 -0.85
CA TYR A 87 8.54 -0.16 -1.72
C TYR A 87 8.27 -1.45 -0.95
N PHE A 88 7.47 -2.31 -1.56
CA PHE A 88 7.21 -3.68 -1.15
C PHE A 88 7.69 -4.62 -2.25
N GLU A 89 8.48 -5.63 -1.86
CA GLU A 89 8.87 -6.74 -2.75
C GLU A 89 7.86 -7.88 -2.60
N ARG A 90 7.60 -8.61 -3.69
CA ARG A 90 6.81 -9.84 -3.60
C ARG A 90 7.50 -10.85 -2.69
N GLN A 91 6.81 -11.32 -1.66
CA GLN A 91 7.27 -12.44 -0.85
C GLN A 91 7.19 -13.74 -1.67
N ARG A 92 8.23 -14.58 -1.53
CA ARG A 92 8.33 -15.89 -2.18
C ARG A 92 7.78 -16.99 -1.30
#